data_AF-A0A3Q0CGS2-F1
#
_entry.id   AF-A0A3Q0CGS2-F1
#
_cell.length_a   1.000
_cell.length_b   1.000
_cell.length_c   1.000
_cell.angle_alpha   90.00
_cell.angle_beta   90.00
_cell.angle_gamma   90.00
#
_symmetry.space_group_name_H-M   'P 1'
#
loop_
_entity.id
_entity.type
_entity.pdbx_description
1 polymer ?
#
loop_
_entity_poly.entity_id
_entity_poly.type
_entity_poly.pdbx_seq_one_letter_code
_entity_poly.pdbx_strand_id
1 'polypeptide(L)'
;MCSLLQALIPLALEGTDVGKVKAAHGLAKIAAVSNPDIAFPGERVYEVVRPLVSLLDTQRDGLQNYEALLGLTNLSGRSDKLRQKIFKEKALPDIENYMFENHDQLRQAATECMCNMVMNKEVQERFLADGNDRLKLVVLLCGEEDDKLQNAAAGALAMLTAAHKKLCLKMTQVSLAHGHSSPLE
;
A
#
# COMPACT_ATOMS: atom_id res chain seq x y z
N MET A 1 20.12 10.63 14.95
CA MET A 1 19.25 9.97 13.96
C MET A 1 20.05 9.32 12.83
N CYS A 2 21.01 10.02 12.21
CA CYS A 2 21.81 9.48 11.09
C CYS A 2 22.62 8.20 11.41
N SER A 3 23.17 8.07 12.63
CA SER A 3 23.95 6.89 13.06
C SER A 3 23.10 5.64 13.31
N LEU A 4 21.87 5.81 13.81
CA LEU A 4 20.95 4.71 14.06
C LEU A 4 20.54 4.03 12.74
N LEU A 5 20.26 4.84 11.71
CA LEU A 5 19.85 4.34 10.41
C LEU A 5 20.98 3.63 9.65
N GLN A 6 22.22 4.09 9.82
CA GLN A 6 23.40 3.38 9.31
C GLN A 6 23.56 1.98 9.89
N ALA A 7 23.12 1.75 11.12
CA ALA A 7 23.17 0.44 11.75
C ALA A 7 21.97 -0.44 11.38
N LEU A 8 20.76 0.15 11.28
CA LEU A 8 19.54 -0.62 11.07
C LEU A 8 19.38 -1.17 9.63
N ILE A 9 19.82 -0.43 8.60
CA ILE A 9 19.67 -0.89 7.21
C ILE A 9 20.46 -2.20 6.97
N PRO A 10 21.77 -2.31 7.30
CA PRO A 10 22.49 -3.56 7.17
C PRO A 10 21.88 -4.70 7.98
N LEU A 11 21.46 -4.44 9.22
CA LEU A 11 20.83 -5.44 10.09
C LEU A 11 19.48 -5.94 9.56
N ALA A 12 18.75 -5.11 8.82
CA ALA A 12 17.49 -5.51 8.21
C ALA A 12 17.69 -6.36 6.95
N LEU A 13 18.86 -6.27 6.31
CA LEU A 13 19.20 -7.02 5.09
C LEU A 13 19.99 -8.30 5.40
N GLU A 14 20.84 -8.28 6.41
CA GLU A 14 21.79 -9.32 6.77
C GLU A 14 21.65 -9.75 8.23
N GLY A 15 21.90 -11.03 8.52
CA GLY A 15 21.82 -11.59 9.87
C GLY A 15 20.73 -12.66 10.05
N THR A 16 20.33 -12.89 11.30
CA THR A 16 19.29 -13.85 11.67
C THR A 16 17.90 -13.33 11.34
N ASP A 17 16.92 -14.21 11.11
CA ASP A 17 15.57 -13.80 10.74
C ASP A 17 14.92 -12.90 11.80
N VAL A 18 15.11 -13.23 13.08
CA VAL A 18 14.63 -12.40 14.20
C VAL A 18 15.29 -11.02 14.20
N GLY A 19 16.59 -10.94 13.92
CA GLY A 19 17.33 -9.67 13.85
C GLY A 19 16.82 -8.80 12.71
N LYS A 20 16.64 -9.39 11.53
CA LYS A 20 16.13 -8.70 10.33
C LYS A 20 14.74 -8.13 10.57
N VAL A 21 13.82 -8.94 11.13
CA VAL A 21 12.45 -8.50 11.41
C VAL A 21 12.43 -7.33 12.39
N LYS A 22 13.20 -7.41 13.50
CA LYS A 22 13.26 -6.33 14.49
C LYS A 22 13.86 -5.05 13.91
N ALA A 23 14.92 -5.17 13.11
CA ALA A 23 15.54 -4.02 12.46
C ALA A 23 14.61 -3.38 11.42
N ALA A 24 13.95 -4.21 10.59
CA ALA A 24 12.97 -3.76 9.62
C ALA A 24 11.79 -3.05 10.31
N HIS A 25 11.28 -3.60 11.41
CA HIS A 25 10.19 -2.98 12.18
C HIS A 25 10.61 -1.61 12.72
N GLY A 26 11.83 -1.48 13.24
CA GLY A 26 12.39 -0.18 13.63
C GLY A 26 12.46 0.82 12.45
N LEU A 27 12.83 0.36 11.26
CA LEU A 27 12.80 1.19 10.04
C LEU A 27 11.37 1.59 9.65
N ALA A 28 10.42 0.67 9.74
CA ALA A 28 9.01 0.92 9.43
C ALA A 28 8.43 2.03 10.32
N LYS A 29 8.71 1.99 11.62
CA LYS A 29 8.31 3.04 12.57
C LYS A 29 8.83 4.42 12.18
N ILE A 30 10.11 4.50 11.82
CA ILE A 30 10.73 5.76 11.42
C ILE A 30 10.10 6.25 10.10
N ALA A 31 9.95 5.35 9.13
CA ALA A 31 9.37 5.66 7.84
C ALA A 31 7.89 6.06 7.92
N ALA A 32 7.13 5.54 8.88
CA ALA A 32 5.71 5.87 9.04
C ALA A 32 5.48 7.33 9.47
N VAL A 33 6.37 7.90 10.31
CA VAL A 33 6.13 9.21 10.95
C VAL A 33 7.08 10.32 10.51
N SER A 34 8.23 9.97 9.92
CA SER A 34 9.27 10.95 9.59
C SER A 34 9.24 11.33 8.11
N ASN A 35 9.65 12.56 7.79
CA ASN A 35 9.90 12.92 6.39
C ASN A 35 11.02 12.03 5.81
N PRO A 36 10.77 11.23 4.76
CA PRO A 36 11.75 10.29 4.21
C PRO A 36 13.04 10.96 3.71
N ASP A 37 12.98 12.20 3.23
CA ASP A 37 14.15 12.92 2.71
C ASP A 37 15.11 13.32 3.83
N ILE A 38 14.57 13.51 5.05
CA ILE A 38 15.34 13.86 6.25
C ILE A 38 15.80 12.59 6.97
N ALA A 39 14.90 11.61 7.10
CA ALA A 39 15.21 10.35 7.76
C ALA A 39 16.22 9.54 6.94
N PHE A 40 15.98 9.35 5.65
CA PHE A 40 16.77 8.47 4.79
C PHE A 40 17.41 9.25 3.62
N PRO A 41 18.37 10.14 3.88
CA PRO A 41 18.89 11.04 2.86
C PRO A 41 19.61 10.29 1.73
N GLY A 42 19.45 10.80 0.51
CA GLY A 42 20.11 10.28 -0.69
C GLY A 42 19.57 8.91 -1.12
N GLU A 43 20.46 8.01 -1.51
CA GLU A 43 20.09 6.69 -2.02
C GLU A 43 19.57 5.72 -0.94
N ARG A 44 19.76 6.05 0.35
CA ARG A 44 19.36 5.18 1.47
C ARG A 44 17.85 4.93 1.53
N VAL A 45 17.04 5.89 1.07
CA VAL A 45 15.58 5.74 1.06
C VAL A 45 15.13 4.52 0.24
N TYR A 46 15.88 4.15 -0.81
CA TYR A 46 15.57 3.00 -1.65
C TYR A 46 15.95 1.67 -1.00
N GLU A 47 16.96 1.66 -0.15
CA GLU A 47 17.41 0.48 0.59
C GLU A 47 16.39 0.06 1.66
N VAL A 48 15.62 1.02 2.19
CA VAL A 48 14.58 0.81 3.21
C VAL A 48 13.35 0.09 2.65
N VAL A 49 13.09 0.19 1.34
CA VAL A 49 11.90 -0.40 0.73
C VAL A 49 11.86 -1.92 0.93
N ARG A 50 12.95 -2.64 0.64
CA ARG A 50 12.99 -4.10 0.73
C ARG A 50 12.73 -4.63 2.15
N PRO A 51 13.36 -4.09 3.22
CA PRO A 51 12.99 -4.39 4.59
C PRO A 51 11.50 -4.21 4.90
N LEU A 52 10.91 -3.08 4.51
CA LEU A 52 9.49 -2.80 4.75
C LEU A 52 8.58 -3.78 4.00
N VAL A 53 8.87 -4.07 2.73
CA VAL A 53 8.09 -5.05 1.96
C VAL A 53 8.18 -6.44 2.59
N SER A 54 9.34 -6.83 3.13
CA SER A 54 9.45 -8.10 3.83
C SER A 54 8.46 -8.21 4.98
N LEU A 55 8.18 -7.11 5.69
CA LEU A 55 7.25 -7.07 6.82
C LEU A 55 5.80 -7.22 6.39
N LEU A 56 5.45 -7.28 5.11
CA LEU A 56 4.08 -7.49 4.66
C LEU A 56 3.64 -8.97 4.67
N ASP A 57 4.54 -9.90 4.99
CA ASP A 57 4.19 -11.31 5.16
C ASP A 57 3.11 -11.49 6.24
N THR A 58 1.99 -12.14 5.88
CA THR A 58 0.81 -12.34 6.73
C THR A 58 1.06 -13.27 7.91
N GLN A 59 2.18 -14.00 7.92
CA GLN A 59 2.60 -14.80 9.07
C GLN A 59 3.30 -13.97 10.15
N ARG A 60 3.48 -12.67 9.92
CA ARG A 60 4.09 -11.74 10.89
C ARG A 60 3.05 -11.14 11.82
N ASP A 61 3.56 -10.42 12.80
CA ASP A 61 2.74 -9.71 13.76
C ASP A 61 1.99 -8.55 13.08
N GLY A 62 0.69 -8.44 13.34
CA GLY A 62 -0.18 -7.46 12.68
C GLY A 62 0.26 -6.01 12.86
N LEU A 63 0.90 -5.68 13.99
CA LEU A 63 1.45 -4.34 14.22
C LEU A 63 2.62 -4.05 13.27
N GLN A 64 3.47 -5.05 13.02
CA GLN A 64 4.59 -4.93 12.08
C GLN A 64 4.10 -4.72 10.65
N ASN A 65 3.06 -5.46 10.24
CA ASN A 65 2.43 -5.27 8.93
C ASN A 65 1.85 -3.86 8.81
N TYR A 66 1.16 -3.38 9.85
CA TYR A 66 0.54 -2.07 9.87
C TYR A 66 1.55 -0.93 9.76
N GLU A 67 2.60 -0.94 10.59
CA GLU A 67 3.64 0.09 10.54
C GLU A 67 4.43 0.04 9.22
N ALA A 68 4.61 -1.15 8.64
CA ALA A 68 5.20 -1.29 7.31
C ALA A 68 4.33 -0.66 6.22
N LEU A 69 3.02 -0.87 6.23
CA LEU A 69 2.08 -0.24 5.30
C LEU A 69 2.07 1.28 5.44
N LEU A 70 2.07 1.81 6.66
CA LEU A 70 2.20 3.26 6.89
C LEU A 70 3.52 3.81 6.33
N GLY A 71 4.62 3.10 6.56
CA GLY A 71 5.92 3.45 5.99
C GLY A 71 5.92 3.46 4.46
N LEU A 72 5.39 2.41 3.82
CA LEU A 72 5.28 2.31 2.36
C LEU A 72 4.33 3.36 1.78
N THR A 73 3.26 3.70 2.49
CA THR A 73 2.34 4.80 2.12
C THR A 73 3.08 6.13 2.07
N ASN A 74 3.85 6.43 3.12
CA ASN A 74 4.66 7.65 3.15
C ASN A 74 5.69 7.67 2.01
N LEU A 75 6.45 6.58 1.80
CA LEU A 75 7.45 6.48 0.73
C LEU A 75 6.84 6.61 -0.68
N SER A 76 5.74 5.91 -0.95
CA SER A 76 5.06 5.94 -2.25
C SER A 76 4.46 7.31 -2.58
N GLY A 77 4.12 8.12 -1.56
CA GLY A 77 3.68 9.50 -1.73
C GLY A 77 4.78 10.48 -2.14
N ARG A 78 6.07 10.14 -2.00
CA ARG A 78 7.19 11.08 -2.22
C ARG A 78 7.64 11.19 -3.67
N SER A 79 7.83 10.07 -4.38
CA SER A 79 8.40 10.11 -5.74
C SER A 79 8.04 8.89 -6.60
N ASP A 80 8.06 9.09 -7.92
CA ASP A 80 7.88 8.01 -8.90
C ASP A 80 8.93 6.91 -8.77
N LYS A 81 10.18 7.28 -8.46
CA LYS A 81 11.27 6.33 -8.27
C LYS A 81 11.01 5.39 -7.10
N LEU A 82 10.44 5.90 -6.00
CA LEU A 82 10.08 5.08 -4.85
C LEU A 82 8.91 4.15 -5.18
N ARG A 83 7.86 4.65 -5.85
CA ARG A 83 6.77 3.78 -6.33
C ARG A 83 7.28 2.65 -7.23
N GLN A 84 8.18 2.98 -8.17
CA GLN A 84 8.83 1.99 -9.02
C GLN A 84 9.63 0.96 -8.22
N LYS A 85 10.37 1.40 -7.19
CA LYS A 85 11.14 0.51 -6.31
C LYS A 85 10.21 -0.42 -5.52
N ILE A 86 9.12 0.09 -4.95
CA ILE A 86 8.11 -0.69 -4.22
C ILE A 86 7.51 -1.76 -5.14
N PHE A 87 7.16 -1.40 -6.38
CA PHE A 87 6.66 -2.35 -7.37
C PHE A 87 7.69 -3.45 -7.70
N LYS A 88 8.96 -3.07 -7.93
CA LYS A 88 10.05 -4.02 -8.24
C LYS A 88 10.39 -4.98 -7.10
N GLU A 89 10.19 -4.56 -5.85
CA GLU A 89 10.28 -5.44 -4.67
C GLU A 89 9.05 -6.35 -4.50
N LYS A 90 8.11 -6.35 -5.47
CA LYS A 90 6.93 -7.22 -5.51
C LYS A 90 5.93 -7.01 -4.37
N ALA A 91 5.84 -5.78 -3.85
CA ALA A 91 4.92 -5.46 -2.75
C ALA A 91 3.43 -5.46 -3.16
N LEU A 92 3.13 -5.30 -4.45
CA LEU A 92 1.77 -5.03 -4.93
C LEU A 92 0.75 -6.12 -4.53
N PRO A 93 1.02 -7.44 -4.68
CA PRO A 93 0.09 -8.48 -4.25
C PRO A 93 -0.19 -8.44 -2.75
N ASP A 94 0.82 -8.13 -1.93
CA ASP A 94 0.65 -8.05 -0.48
C ASP A 94 -0.21 -6.85 -0.10
N ILE A 95 0.03 -5.68 -0.71
CA ILE A 95 -0.81 -4.49 -0.53
C ILE A 95 -2.26 -4.80 -0.93
N GLU A 96 -2.47 -5.47 -2.07
CA GLU A 96 -3.80 -5.88 -2.53
C GLU A 96 -4.48 -6.81 -1.53
N ASN A 97 -3.75 -7.79 -0.98
CA ASN A 97 -4.29 -8.70 0.03
C ASN A 97 -4.76 -7.95 1.27
N TYR A 98 -3.99 -6.97 1.76
CA TYR A 98 -4.40 -6.17 2.93
C TYR A 98 -5.61 -5.27 2.65
N MET A 99 -5.88 -4.88 1.40
CA MET A 99 -7.12 -4.17 1.06
C MET A 99 -8.38 -5.03 1.22
N PHE A 100 -8.24 -6.37 1.26
CA PHE A 100 -9.32 -7.31 1.54
C PHE A 100 -9.38 -7.77 3.01
N GLU A 101 -8.45 -7.34 3.85
CA GLU A 101 -8.35 -7.79 5.24
C GLU A 101 -9.50 -7.23 6.10
N ASN A 102 -9.95 -7.99 7.10
CA ASN A 102 -11.04 -7.55 7.98
C ASN A 102 -10.59 -6.51 9.01
N HIS A 103 -9.29 -6.38 9.23
CA HIS A 103 -8.74 -5.44 10.19
C HIS A 103 -8.74 -4.02 9.61
N ASP A 104 -9.61 -3.16 10.13
CA ASP A 104 -9.87 -1.82 9.60
C ASP A 104 -8.60 -0.98 9.37
N GLN A 105 -7.69 -0.92 10.35
CA GLN A 105 -6.46 -0.14 10.20
C GLN A 105 -5.53 -0.66 9.10
N LEU A 106 -5.40 -1.99 8.94
CA LEU A 106 -4.58 -2.59 7.88
C LEU A 106 -5.21 -2.32 6.51
N ARG A 107 -6.53 -2.51 6.41
CA ARG A 107 -7.31 -2.23 5.21
C ARG A 107 -7.22 -0.77 4.78
N GLN A 108 -7.35 0.17 5.72
CA GLN A 108 -7.17 1.60 5.46
C GLN A 108 -5.75 1.92 4.99
N ALA A 109 -4.71 1.49 5.72
CA ALA A 109 -3.31 1.77 5.36
C ALA A 109 -2.91 1.17 4.01
N ALA A 110 -3.41 -0.03 3.69
CA ALA A 110 -3.18 -0.64 2.39
C ALA A 110 -3.87 0.12 1.25
N THR A 111 -5.09 0.61 1.48
CA THR A 111 -5.84 1.39 0.49
C THR A 111 -5.19 2.76 0.26
N GLU A 112 -4.70 3.41 1.32
CA GLU A 112 -3.90 4.64 1.21
C GLU A 112 -2.60 4.41 0.44
N CYS A 113 -1.90 3.30 0.72
CA CYS A 113 -0.71 2.91 -0.03
C CYS A 113 -1.03 2.71 -1.51
N MET A 114 -2.10 1.96 -1.82
CA MET A 114 -2.56 1.73 -3.19
C MET A 114 -2.93 3.04 -3.89
N CYS A 115 -3.59 3.97 -3.20
CA CYS A 115 -3.91 5.30 -3.70
C CYS A 115 -2.65 6.02 -4.22
N ASN A 116 -1.54 5.98 -3.47
CA ASN A 116 -0.28 6.53 -3.98
C ASN A 116 0.31 5.69 -5.12
N MET A 117 0.24 4.37 -5.03
CA MET A 117 0.85 3.45 -5.99
C MET A 117 0.19 3.49 -7.38
N VAL A 118 -1.10 3.80 -7.50
CA VAL A 118 -1.78 3.89 -8.81
C VAL A 118 -1.28 5.03 -9.70
N MET A 119 -0.42 5.92 -9.19
CA MET A 119 0.33 6.86 -10.04
C MET A 119 1.46 6.19 -10.85
N ASN A 120 1.91 4.99 -10.44
CA ASN A 120 2.91 4.23 -11.18
C ASN A 120 2.28 3.52 -12.40
N LYS A 121 2.91 3.65 -13.57
CA LYS A 121 2.40 3.11 -14.83
C LYS A 121 2.27 1.57 -14.83
N GLU A 122 3.21 0.86 -14.23
CA GLU A 122 3.16 -0.61 -14.16
C GLU A 122 2.02 -1.08 -13.26
N VAL A 123 1.72 -0.34 -12.18
CA VAL A 123 0.53 -0.57 -11.35
C VAL A 123 -0.74 -0.33 -12.16
N GLN A 124 -0.84 0.77 -12.91
CA GLN A 124 -1.99 1.06 -13.77
C GLN A 124 -2.23 -0.05 -14.81
N GLU A 125 -1.18 -0.60 -15.39
CA GLU A 125 -1.27 -1.74 -16.31
C GLU A 125 -1.89 -2.98 -15.64
N ARG A 126 -1.64 -3.22 -14.35
CA ARG A 126 -2.31 -4.30 -13.59
C ARG A 126 -3.82 -4.09 -13.46
N PHE A 127 -4.28 -2.84 -13.33
CA PHE A 127 -5.70 -2.52 -13.32
C PHE A 127 -6.34 -2.64 -14.71
N LEU A 128 -5.58 -2.38 -15.78
CA LEU A 128 -6.07 -2.48 -17.16
C LEU A 128 -6.23 -3.91 -17.65
N ALA A 129 -5.42 -4.84 -17.11
CA ALA A 129 -5.48 -6.26 -17.43
C ALA A 129 -6.92 -6.79 -17.29
N ASP A 130 -7.27 -7.75 -18.13
CA ASP A 130 -8.58 -8.40 -18.07
C ASP A 130 -8.52 -9.59 -17.09
N GLY A 131 -9.68 -10.00 -16.56
CA GLY A 131 -9.78 -11.14 -15.64
C GLY A 131 -9.27 -10.89 -14.20
N ASN A 132 -9.19 -9.64 -13.75
CA ASN A 132 -8.93 -9.31 -12.35
C ASN A 132 -10.02 -8.40 -11.76
N ASP A 133 -10.18 -8.47 -10.44
CA ASP A 133 -11.19 -7.73 -9.69
C ASP A 133 -10.66 -6.45 -9.02
N ARG A 134 -9.47 -5.96 -9.40
CA ARG A 134 -8.82 -4.81 -8.74
C ARG A 134 -9.67 -3.55 -8.79
N LEU A 135 -10.20 -3.23 -9.98
CA LEU A 135 -11.07 -2.05 -10.14
C LEU A 135 -12.37 -2.23 -9.37
N LYS A 136 -12.93 -3.45 -9.36
CA LYS A 136 -14.15 -3.77 -8.61
C LYS A 136 -13.94 -3.56 -7.11
N LEU A 137 -12.83 -4.04 -6.56
CA LEU A 137 -12.47 -3.80 -5.16
C LEU A 137 -12.43 -2.31 -4.84
N VAL A 138 -11.70 -1.51 -5.62
CA VAL A 138 -11.59 -0.06 -5.36
C VAL A 138 -12.97 0.61 -5.41
N VAL A 139 -13.83 0.24 -6.37
CA VAL A 139 -15.20 0.77 -6.47
C VAL A 139 -16.05 0.36 -5.26
N LEU A 140 -15.91 -0.86 -4.75
CA LEU A 140 -16.62 -1.31 -3.55
C LEU A 140 -16.15 -0.54 -2.31
N LEU A 141 -14.84 -0.32 -2.16
CA LEU A 141 -14.28 0.44 -1.04
C LEU A 141 -14.74 1.92 -1.04
N CYS A 142 -15.09 2.48 -2.19
CA CYS A 142 -15.73 3.80 -2.26
C CYS A 142 -17.15 3.83 -1.65
N GLY A 143 -17.77 2.68 -1.41
CA GLY A 143 -19.09 2.54 -0.79
C GLY A 143 -19.07 2.17 0.69
N GLU A 144 -17.89 2.01 1.30
CA GLU A 144 -17.76 1.73 2.73
C GLU A 144 -18.11 2.96 3.59
N GLU A 145 -18.49 2.73 4.85
CA GLU A 145 -18.90 3.78 5.78
C GLU A 145 -17.72 4.56 6.40
N ASP A 146 -16.52 3.98 6.41
CA ASP A 146 -15.33 4.66 6.96
C ASP A 146 -14.82 5.74 6.00
N ASP A 147 -14.94 7.01 6.42
CA ASP A 147 -14.55 8.18 5.62
C ASP A 147 -13.10 8.10 5.12
N LYS A 148 -12.16 7.57 5.92
CA LYS A 148 -10.75 7.55 5.53
C LYS A 148 -10.50 6.53 4.43
N LEU A 149 -11.06 5.32 4.60
CA LEU A 149 -11.03 4.26 3.61
C LEU A 149 -11.72 4.70 2.32
N GLN A 150 -12.90 5.30 2.42
CA GLN A 150 -13.65 5.83 1.29
C GLN A 150 -12.84 6.89 0.53
N ASN A 151 -12.24 7.85 1.23
CA ASN A 151 -11.42 8.89 0.61
C ASN A 151 -10.18 8.32 -0.10
N ALA A 152 -9.50 7.35 0.51
CA ALA A 152 -8.36 6.69 -0.10
C ALA A 152 -8.77 5.94 -1.38
N ALA A 153 -9.86 5.18 -1.33
CA ALA A 153 -10.40 4.45 -2.48
C ALA A 153 -10.87 5.39 -3.60
N ALA A 154 -11.61 6.44 -3.26
CA ALA A 154 -12.09 7.44 -4.20
C ALA A 154 -10.93 8.18 -4.87
N GLY A 155 -9.88 8.52 -4.12
CA GLY A 155 -8.65 9.11 -4.66
C GLY A 155 -7.96 8.19 -5.66
N ALA A 156 -7.82 6.90 -5.32
CA ALA A 156 -7.25 5.90 -6.22
C ALA A 156 -8.06 5.76 -7.51
N LEU A 157 -9.40 5.68 -7.38
CA LEU A 157 -10.33 5.57 -8.50
C LEU A 157 -10.26 6.81 -9.42
N ALA A 158 -10.24 8.01 -8.84
CA ALA A 158 -10.12 9.26 -9.58
C ALA A 158 -8.81 9.32 -10.39
N MET A 159 -7.68 8.94 -9.78
CA MET A 159 -6.39 8.90 -10.49
C MET A 159 -6.36 7.86 -11.61
N LEU A 160 -6.90 6.67 -11.37
CA LEU A 160 -6.97 5.60 -12.37
C LEU A 160 -7.83 5.99 -13.58
N THR A 161 -9.02 6.54 -13.33
CA THR A 161 -9.96 6.95 -14.38
C THR A 161 -9.49 8.19 -15.15
N ALA A 162 -8.79 9.11 -14.47
CA ALA A 162 -8.14 10.23 -15.12
C ALA A 162 -7.00 9.77 -16.06
N ALA A 163 -6.23 8.76 -15.65
CA ALA A 163 -5.13 8.22 -16.45
C ALA A 163 -5.62 7.36 -17.64
N HIS A 164 -6.70 6.58 -17.45
CA HIS A 164 -7.13 5.58 -18.43
C HIS A 164 -8.64 5.55 -18.65
N LYS A 165 -9.09 6.07 -19.80
CA LYS A 165 -10.52 6.07 -20.20
C LYS A 165 -11.16 4.68 -20.23
N LYS A 166 -10.39 3.61 -20.51
CA LYS A 166 -10.88 2.22 -20.48
C LYS A 166 -11.41 1.85 -19.08
N LEU A 167 -10.81 2.38 -18.02
CA LEU A 167 -11.24 2.11 -16.64
C LEU A 167 -12.57 2.79 -16.32
N CYS A 168 -12.88 3.95 -16.93
CA CYS A 168 -14.20 4.58 -16.78
C CYS A 168 -15.32 3.68 -17.32
N LEU A 169 -15.09 3.00 -18.44
CA LEU A 169 -16.05 2.05 -19.01
C LEU A 169 -16.18 0.77 -18.17
N LYS A 170 -15.06 0.23 -17.67
CA LYS A 170 -15.08 -0.94 -16.78
C LYS A 170 -15.81 -0.63 -15.46
N MET A 171 -15.69 0.60 -14.95
CA MET A 171 -16.34 1.03 -13.72
C MET A 171 -17.87 0.94 -13.79
N THR A 172 -18.49 1.27 -14.93
CA THR A 172 -19.96 1.18 -15.08
C THR A 172 -20.49 -0.26 -15.12
N GLN A 173 -19.60 -1.23 -15.33
CA GLN A 173 -19.93 -2.66 -15.32
C GLN A 173 -19.85 -3.25 -13.91
N VAL A 174 -19.31 -2.50 -12.94
CA VAL A 174 -19.29 -2.92 -11.54
C VAL A 174 -20.69 -2.71 -10.96
N SER A 175 -21.45 -3.80 -10.82
CA SER A 175 -22.70 -3.77 -10.08
C SER A 175 -22.39 -3.69 -8.59
N LEU A 176 -22.68 -2.54 -7.98
CA LEU A 176 -22.82 -2.44 -6.53
C LEU A 176 -24.06 -3.25 -6.16
N ALA A 177 -23.87 -4.48 -5.68
CA ALA A 177 -24.96 -5.24 -5.06
C ALA A 177 -25.34 -4.51 -3.77
N HIS A 178 -26.19 -3.49 -3.90
CA HIS A 178 -26.85 -2.89 -2.76
C HIS A 178 -27.70 -4.01 -2.16
N GLY A 179 -27.40 -4.37 -0.91
CA GLY A 179 -28.34 -5.07 -0.06
C GLY A 179 -29.58 -4.19 0.09
N HIS A 180 -30.51 -4.31 -0.85
CA HIS A 180 -31.90 -3.99 -0.56
C HIS A 180 -32.33 -5.02 0.48
N SER A 181 -32.36 -4.60 1.73
CA SER A 181 -33.34 -5.10 2.69
C SER A 181 -34.69 -5.07 1.97
N SER A 182 -35.16 -6.25 1.61
CA SER A 182 -36.54 -6.47 1.20
C SER A 182 -37.47 -5.83 2.24
N PRO A 183 -38.49 -5.06 1.83
CA PRO A 183 -39.60 -4.78 2.73
C PRO A 183 -40.22 -6.13 3.05
N LEU A 184 -40.19 -6.50 4.33
CA LEU A 184 -40.92 -7.66 4.85
C LEU A 184 -42.40 -7.49 4.50
N GLU A 185 -42.93 -8.41 3.71
CA GLU A 185 -44.35 -8.77 3.68
C GLU A 185 -44.80 -9.33 5.03
#